data_AF-A0AB74IJZ0-F1
#
_entry.id   AF-A0AB74IJZ0-F1
#
_cell.length_a   1.000
_cell.length_b   1.000
_cell.length_c   1.000
_cell.angle_alpha   90.00
_cell.angle_beta   90.00
_cell.angle_gamma   90.00
#
_symmetry.space_group_name_H-M   'P 1'
#
loop_
_entity.id
_entity.type
_entity.pdbx_description
1 polymer ?
#
loop_
_entity_poly.entity_id
_entity_poly.type
_entity_poly.pdbx_seq_one_letter_code
_entity_poly.pdbx_strand_id
1 'polypeptide(L)'
;MASSSSTATPLLYSCIAYKNTILAEHTTSAASATSSLASLILPKIDHSSAQKLTYTHGANHIHYIADAAPASADNAPGLTYLVIAKQDLRRRIPFGYLVEIKKRFLSQQGNTDFSSLPSYGAAAFNSDLKKLMVEYGTTKAGQEDAFKNVQAEIDNVRDIMSKNIEQVLERGERIDLLVDKTDRLGGSAHDFRVRSRGLRRRMWWKNVKLMALLVLVIVFLVYLLVGFGCGLPGWSSSISH
;
A
#
# COMPACT_ATOMS: atom_id res chain seq x y z
N MET A 1 -0.83 26.61 -21.46
CA MET A 1 -1.25 25.22 -21.76
C MET A 1 -0.27 24.29 -21.08
N ALA A 2 -0.66 23.64 -19.99
CA ALA A 2 0.23 22.78 -19.22
C ALA A 2 0.22 21.37 -19.82
N SER A 3 1.29 20.99 -20.52
CA SER A 3 1.51 19.61 -20.94
C SER A 3 1.53 18.70 -19.72
N SER A 4 0.50 17.89 -19.55
CA SER A 4 0.50 16.76 -18.64
C SER A 4 1.55 15.75 -19.14
N SER A 5 2.80 15.91 -18.69
CA SER A 5 3.88 14.96 -18.94
C SER A 5 3.51 13.62 -18.29
N SER A 6 2.93 12.71 -19.08
CA SER A 6 2.89 11.30 -18.75
C SER A 6 4.32 10.79 -18.85
N THR A 7 5.02 10.71 -17.72
CA THR A 7 6.38 10.14 -17.69
C THR A 7 6.28 8.68 -18.14
N ALA A 8 6.77 8.39 -19.34
CA ALA A 8 6.72 7.06 -19.92
C ALA A 8 7.53 6.09 -19.07
N THR A 9 6.88 5.05 -18.54
CA THR A 9 7.51 3.97 -17.77
C THR A 9 7.06 2.62 -18.35
N PRO A 10 7.92 1.58 -18.34
CA PRO A 10 7.54 0.24 -18.77
C PRO A 10 6.58 -0.47 -17.80
N LEU A 11 6.37 0.10 -16.60
CA LEU A 11 5.36 -0.34 -15.64
C LEU A 11 4.04 0.38 -15.95
N LEU A 12 3.06 -0.35 -16.47
CA LEU A 12 1.86 0.20 -17.11
C LEU A 12 0.73 0.47 -16.11
N TYR A 13 0.54 -0.45 -15.16
CA TYR A 13 -0.48 -0.39 -14.12
C TYR A 13 0.03 -1.02 -12.84
N SER A 14 -0.38 -0.51 -11.69
CA SER A 14 -0.08 -1.08 -10.39
C SER A 14 -1.28 -0.94 -9.45
N CYS A 15 -1.55 -1.96 -8.64
CA CYS A 15 -2.55 -1.89 -7.60
C CYS A 15 -2.16 -2.67 -6.34
N ILE A 16 -2.75 -2.25 -5.24
CA ILE A 16 -2.75 -2.95 -3.97
C ILE A 16 -4.21 -3.31 -3.69
N ALA A 17 -4.48 -4.59 -3.48
CA ALA A 17 -5.81 -5.11 -3.22
C ALA A 17 -5.83 -5.94 -1.94
N TYR A 18 -6.96 -5.92 -1.24
CA TYR A 18 -7.28 -6.91 -0.22
C TYR A 18 -8.27 -7.91 -0.82
N LYS A 19 -7.82 -9.15 -1.04
CA LYS A 19 -8.52 -10.16 -1.84
C LYS A 19 -8.93 -9.55 -3.20
N ASN A 20 -10.22 -9.33 -3.41
CA ASN A 20 -10.78 -8.82 -4.66
C ASN A 20 -11.01 -7.29 -4.62
N THR A 21 -10.82 -6.65 -3.46
CA THR A 21 -11.09 -5.23 -3.25
C THR A 21 -9.84 -4.41 -3.50
N ILE A 22 -9.83 -3.60 -4.55
CA ILE A 22 -8.71 -2.69 -4.85
C ILE A 22 -8.71 -1.56 -3.81
N LEU A 23 -7.62 -1.43 -3.06
CA LEU A 23 -7.43 -0.42 -2.03
C LEU A 23 -6.73 0.83 -2.57
N ALA A 24 -5.76 0.65 -3.46
CA ALA A 24 -5.00 1.71 -4.12
C ALA A 24 -4.64 1.26 -5.53
N GLU A 25 -4.64 2.17 -6.51
CA GLU A 25 -4.22 1.87 -7.87
C GLU A 25 -3.63 3.07 -8.59
N HIS A 26 -2.76 2.80 -9.54
CA HIS A 26 -2.26 3.78 -10.48
C HIS A 26 -2.17 3.18 -11.88
N THR A 27 -2.72 3.88 -12.86
CA THR A 27 -2.55 3.55 -14.29
C THR A 27 -1.75 4.65 -14.96
N THR A 28 -0.83 4.25 -15.83
CA THR A 28 -0.22 5.18 -16.79
C THR A 28 -1.19 5.42 -17.94
N SER A 29 -1.18 6.63 -18.52
CA SER A 29 -2.14 7.05 -19.55
C SER A 29 -2.12 6.18 -20.82
N ALA A 30 -1.04 5.43 -21.05
CA ALA A 30 -0.88 4.55 -22.21
C ALA A 30 -1.55 3.16 -22.06
N ALA A 31 -2.23 2.89 -20.94
CA ALA A 31 -2.60 1.53 -20.54
C ALA A 31 -4.04 1.38 -20.02
N SER A 32 -5.02 2.14 -20.50
CA SER A 32 -6.42 2.08 -20.03
C SER A 32 -7.02 0.66 -20.03
N ALA A 33 -6.64 -0.18 -21.00
CA ALA A 33 -7.02 -1.59 -21.08
C ALA A 33 -6.53 -2.45 -19.89
N THR A 34 -5.42 -2.10 -19.26
CA THR A 34 -4.74 -2.94 -18.26
C THR A 34 -5.44 -2.97 -16.90
N SER A 35 -6.24 -1.94 -16.58
CA SER A 35 -6.98 -1.89 -15.30
C SER A 35 -8.08 -2.97 -15.21
N SER A 36 -8.59 -3.42 -16.35
CA SER A 36 -9.60 -4.49 -16.44
C SER A 36 -9.00 -5.86 -16.09
N LEU A 37 -7.74 -6.11 -16.49
CA LEU A 37 -7.02 -7.35 -16.21
C LEU A 37 -6.85 -7.59 -14.72
N ALA A 38 -6.56 -6.54 -13.94
CA ALA A 38 -6.45 -6.68 -12.49
C ALA A 38 -7.76 -7.20 -11.86
N SER A 39 -8.92 -6.72 -12.31
CA SER A 39 -10.21 -7.18 -11.79
C SER A 39 -10.52 -8.64 -12.13
N LEU A 40 -9.99 -9.17 -13.23
CA LEU A 40 -10.14 -10.57 -13.64
C LEU A 40 -9.17 -11.49 -12.89
N ILE A 41 -7.97 -11.00 -12.59
CA ILE A 41 -6.90 -11.79 -11.98
C ILE A 41 -7.06 -11.90 -10.47
N LEU A 42 -7.45 -10.82 -9.79
CA LEU A 42 -7.55 -10.79 -8.33
C LEU A 42 -8.41 -11.93 -7.74
N PRO A 43 -9.60 -12.26 -8.29
CA PRO A 43 -10.40 -13.40 -7.79
C PRO A 43 -9.74 -14.77 -7.94
N LYS A 44 -8.71 -14.89 -8.79
CA LYS A 44 -7.99 -16.14 -9.05
C LYS A 44 -6.72 -16.29 -8.19
N ILE A 45 -6.35 -15.24 -7.45
CA ILE A 45 -5.21 -15.26 -6.55
C ILE A 45 -5.68 -15.79 -5.19
N ASP A 46 -5.08 -16.90 -4.77
CA ASP A 46 -5.32 -17.48 -3.46
C ASP A 46 -4.36 -16.91 -2.41
N HIS A 47 -4.83 -16.86 -1.16
CA HIS A 47 -4.11 -16.34 -0.01
C HIS A 47 -3.86 -17.39 1.08
N SER A 48 -4.04 -18.68 0.77
CA SER A 48 -3.71 -19.77 1.70
C SER A 48 -2.20 -19.92 1.94
N SER A 49 -1.39 -19.53 0.96
CA SER A 49 0.07 -19.58 1.00
C SER A 49 0.65 -18.33 0.36
N ALA A 50 1.84 -17.91 0.80
CA ALA A 50 2.50 -16.74 0.22
C ALA A 50 2.93 -17.07 -1.21
N GLN A 51 2.56 -16.24 -2.17
CA GLN A 51 2.82 -16.49 -3.59
C GLN A 51 3.56 -15.33 -4.24
N LYS A 52 4.49 -15.67 -5.13
CA LYS A 52 5.17 -14.75 -6.04
C LYS A 52 5.06 -15.38 -7.42
N LEU A 53 4.34 -14.75 -8.34
CA LEU A 53 4.06 -15.37 -9.63
C LEU A 53 3.92 -14.33 -10.75
N THR A 54 4.18 -14.76 -11.98
CA THR A 54 4.00 -13.96 -13.18
C THR A 54 2.96 -14.60 -14.09
N TYR A 55 1.92 -13.84 -14.46
CA TYR A 55 1.04 -14.21 -15.55
C TYR A 55 1.48 -13.54 -16.86
N THR A 56 1.48 -14.29 -17.95
CA THR A 56 1.78 -13.76 -19.29
C THR A 56 0.47 -13.57 -20.07
N HIS A 57 0.29 -12.40 -20.69
CA HIS A 57 -0.87 -12.08 -21.50
C HIS A 57 -0.48 -11.21 -22.70
N GLY A 58 -0.40 -11.82 -23.89
CA GLY A 58 0.08 -11.14 -25.10
C GLY A 58 1.45 -10.49 -24.87
N ALA A 59 1.54 -9.17 -25.10
CA ALA A 59 2.77 -8.39 -24.93
C ALA A 59 3.02 -7.88 -23.49
N ASN A 60 2.17 -8.25 -22.54
CA ASN A 60 2.24 -7.79 -21.16
C ASN A 60 2.48 -8.95 -20.19
N HIS A 61 3.22 -8.67 -19.13
CA HIS A 61 3.40 -9.55 -17.99
C HIS A 61 2.74 -8.92 -16.76
N ILE A 62 1.93 -9.70 -16.06
CA ILE A 62 1.35 -9.33 -14.76
C ILE A 62 2.17 -10.02 -13.68
N HIS A 63 2.82 -9.25 -12.83
CA HIS A 63 3.58 -9.74 -11.69
C HIS A 63 2.81 -9.46 -10.42
N TYR A 64 2.75 -10.42 -9.50
CA TYR A 64 2.15 -10.19 -8.19
C TYR A 64 2.91 -10.86 -7.05
N ILE A 65 2.75 -10.28 -5.86
CA ILE A 65 3.08 -10.87 -4.56
C ILE A 65 1.79 -10.93 -3.76
N ALA A 66 1.41 -12.11 -3.30
CA ALA A 66 0.25 -12.34 -2.45
C ALA A 66 0.71 -12.79 -1.07
N ASP A 67 0.25 -12.06 -0.05
CA ASP A 67 0.55 -12.32 1.35
C ASP A 67 -0.49 -13.27 1.95
N ALA A 68 -0.02 -14.18 2.80
CA ALA A 68 -0.82 -15.21 3.46
C ALA A 68 -0.60 -15.20 4.98
N ALA A 69 -1.40 -15.93 5.74
CA ALA A 69 -1.17 -16.06 7.18
C ALA A 69 0.16 -16.78 7.49
N PRO A 70 0.81 -16.50 8.65
CA PRO A 70 0.42 -15.54 9.69
C PRO A 70 0.84 -14.09 9.39
N ALA A 71 0.16 -13.12 10.00
CA ALA A 71 0.55 -11.71 9.90
C ALA A 71 1.89 -11.46 10.61
N SER A 72 2.73 -10.63 9.99
CA SER A 72 3.99 -10.16 10.56
C SER A 72 4.21 -8.68 10.20
N ALA A 73 5.29 -8.07 10.70
CA ALA A 73 5.63 -6.68 10.37
C ALA A 73 5.78 -6.45 8.85
N ASP A 74 6.22 -7.50 8.13
CA ASP A 74 6.47 -7.47 6.70
C ASP A 74 5.44 -8.26 5.90
N ASN A 75 4.31 -8.67 6.50
CA ASN A 75 3.33 -9.53 5.83
C ASN A 75 1.92 -9.31 6.37
N ALA A 76 0.98 -8.93 5.50
CA ALA A 76 -0.42 -8.73 5.87
C ALA A 76 -1.34 -9.69 5.10
N PRO A 77 -1.92 -10.70 5.77
CA PRO A 77 -2.68 -11.75 5.11
C PRO A 77 -3.85 -11.19 4.29
N GLY A 78 -3.99 -11.70 3.06
CA GLY A 78 -5.06 -11.27 2.15
C GLY A 78 -4.70 -10.05 1.31
N LEU A 79 -3.51 -9.44 1.47
CA LEU A 79 -3.03 -8.40 0.55
C LEU A 79 -2.39 -9.00 -0.69
N THR A 80 -2.71 -8.41 -1.83
CA THR A 80 -2.05 -8.64 -3.12
C THR A 80 -1.44 -7.34 -3.61
N TYR A 81 -0.17 -7.40 -3.97
CA TYR A 81 0.58 -6.34 -4.64
C TYR A 81 0.77 -6.76 -6.09
N LEU A 82 0.24 -5.99 -7.04
CA LEU A 82 0.20 -6.37 -8.45
C LEU A 82 0.73 -5.24 -9.33
N VAL A 83 1.55 -5.59 -10.32
CA VAL A 83 2.03 -4.67 -11.34
C VAL A 83 1.95 -5.32 -12.72
N ILE A 84 1.49 -4.56 -13.71
CA ILE A 84 1.48 -4.95 -15.12
C ILE A 84 2.62 -4.21 -15.81
N ALA A 85 3.50 -4.96 -16.45
CA ALA A 85 4.67 -4.45 -17.14
C ALA A 85 4.73 -4.96 -18.58
N LYS A 86 5.47 -4.26 -19.43
CA LYS A 86 5.81 -4.79 -20.76
C LYS A 86 6.69 -6.05 -20.65
N GLN A 87 6.52 -6.98 -21.58
CA GLN A 87 7.21 -8.28 -21.57
C GLN A 87 8.75 -8.20 -21.66
N ASP A 88 9.29 -7.11 -22.21
CA ASP A 88 10.72 -6.86 -22.39
C ASP A 88 11.43 -6.47 -21.09
N LEU A 89 10.67 -6.10 -20.06
CA LEU A 89 11.22 -5.70 -18.78
C LEU A 89 11.72 -6.91 -17.99
N ARG A 90 12.98 -6.84 -17.53
CA ARG A 90 13.57 -7.88 -16.68
C ARG A 90 12.75 -8.02 -15.39
N ARG A 91 12.28 -9.23 -15.07
CA ARG A 91 11.44 -9.54 -13.89
C ARG A 91 11.92 -8.96 -12.57
N ARG A 92 13.24 -8.79 -12.41
CA ARG A 92 13.83 -8.17 -11.21
C ARG A 92 13.30 -6.75 -10.95
N ILE A 93 13.00 -5.98 -12.00
CA ILE A 93 12.48 -4.62 -11.86
C ILE A 93 11.05 -4.63 -11.30
N PRO A 94 10.07 -5.33 -11.93
CA PRO A 94 8.73 -5.49 -11.35
C PRO A 94 8.74 -6.05 -9.92
N PHE A 95 9.47 -7.14 -9.65
CA PHE A 95 9.46 -7.75 -8.32
C PHE A 95 10.17 -6.87 -7.27
N GLY A 96 11.25 -6.19 -7.63
CA GLY A 96 11.89 -5.23 -6.73
C GLY A 96 10.99 -4.03 -6.41
N TYR A 97 10.22 -3.58 -7.40
CA TYR A 97 9.17 -2.58 -7.22
C TYR A 97 8.06 -3.09 -6.30
N LEU A 98 7.59 -4.34 -6.48
CA LEU A 98 6.54 -4.94 -5.64
C LEU A 98 6.98 -5.05 -4.17
N VAL A 99 8.24 -5.44 -3.91
CA VAL A 99 8.82 -5.47 -2.57
C VAL A 99 8.83 -4.06 -1.95
N GLU A 100 9.22 -3.04 -2.73
CA GLU A 100 9.28 -1.67 -2.24
C GLU A 100 7.90 -1.11 -1.89
N ILE A 101 6.89 -1.31 -2.76
CA ILE A 101 5.53 -0.84 -2.46
C ILE A 101 4.96 -1.59 -1.26
N LYS A 102 5.24 -2.89 -1.12
CA LYS A 102 4.81 -3.69 0.02
C LYS A 102 5.38 -3.12 1.31
N LYS A 103 6.69 -2.93 1.38
CA LYS A 103 7.38 -2.34 2.54
C LYS A 103 6.83 -0.97 2.90
N ARG A 104 6.71 -0.06 1.92
CA ARG A 104 6.18 1.29 2.18
C ARG A 104 4.71 1.26 2.60
N PHE A 105 3.88 0.46 1.96
CA PHE A 105 2.47 0.36 2.28
C PHE A 105 2.24 -0.16 3.70
N LEU A 106 2.93 -1.23 4.10
CA LEU A 106 2.85 -1.79 5.45
C LEU A 106 3.44 -0.84 6.50
N SER A 107 4.50 -0.09 6.18
CA SER A 107 5.00 0.95 7.09
C SER A 107 3.99 2.07 7.37
N GLN A 108 3.11 2.38 6.40
CA GLN A 108 2.09 3.41 6.53
C GLN A 108 0.77 2.88 7.10
N GLN A 109 0.40 1.64 6.78
CA GLN A 109 -0.94 1.07 7.01
C GLN A 109 -0.94 -0.27 7.78
N GLY A 110 0.19 -0.77 8.27
CA GLY A 110 0.34 -2.16 8.77
C GLY A 110 -0.56 -2.56 9.94
N ASN A 111 -1.05 -1.59 10.74
CA ASN A 111 -2.00 -1.84 11.83
C ASN A 111 -3.48 -1.70 11.41
N THR A 112 -3.75 -1.54 10.12
CA THR A 112 -5.10 -1.33 9.60
C THR A 112 -5.78 -2.67 9.37
N ASP A 113 -7.05 -2.76 9.77
CA ASP A 113 -7.89 -3.88 9.36
C ASP A 113 -8.32 -3.70 7.90
N PHE A 114 -7.55 -4.30 6.99
CA PHE A 114 -7.79 -4.23 5.55
C PHE A 114 -9.12 -4.86 5.11
N SER A 115 -9.69 -5.76 5.92
CA SER A 115 -10.98 -6.41 5.61
C SER A 115 -12.17 -5.45 5.70
N SER A 116 -12.03 -4.40 6.51
CA SER A 116 -13.05 -3.37 6.72
C SER A 116 -12.96 -2.19 5.74
N LEU A 117 -11.88 -2.10 4.95
CA LEU A 117 -11.67 -0.97 4.06
C LEU A 117 -12.58 -1.05 2.83
N PRO A 118 -13.25 0.05 2.44
CA PRO A 118 -13.98 0.10 1.19
C PRO A 118 -13.02 0.08 -0.01
N SER A 119 -13.56 -0.15 -1.21
CA SER A 119 -12.85 0.10 -2.46
C SER A 119 -12.20 1.48 -2.45
N TYR A 120 -10.94 1.57 -2.84
CA TYR A 120 -10.13 2.78 -2.81
C TYR A 120 -9.87 3.38 -1.41
N GLY A 121 -10.09 2.60 -0.34
CA GLY A 121 -9.88 3.03 1.03
C GLY A 121 -8.43 3.47 1.34
N ALA A 122 -7.46 3.10 0.50
CA ALA A 122 -6.06 3.48 0.61
C ALA A 122 -5.56 4.36 -0.56
N ALA A 123 -6.46 5.06 -1.27
CA ALA A 123 -6.12 5.91 -2.42
C ALA A 123 -5.07 7.01 -2.13
N ALA A 124 -4.83 7.34 -0.86
CA ALA A 124 -3.73 8.22 -0.45
C ALA A 124 -2.35 7.71 -0.91
N PHE A 125 -2.20 6.39 -1.12
CA PHE A 125 -0.96 5.77 -1.60
C PHE A 125 -0.79 5.84 -3.13
N ASN A 126 -1.78 6.32 -3.89
CA ASN A 126 -1.72 6.36 -5.35
C ASN A 126 -0.55 7.22 -5.88
N SER A 127 -0.18 8.29 -5.17
CA SER A 127 0.96 9.13 -5.53
C SER A 127 2.30 8.41 -5.33
N ASP A 128 2.40 7.58 -4.28
CA ASP A 128 3.58 6.76 -4.03
C ASP A 128 3.72 5.67 -5.08
N LEU A 129 2.61 5.02 -5.48
CA LEU A 129 2.59 4.07 -6.59
C LEU A 129 3.13 4.71 -7.87
N LYS A 130 2.60 5.89 -8.25
CA LYS A 130 3.07 6.64 -9.43
C LYS A 130 4.57 6.94 -9.36
N LYS A 131 5.03 7.51 -8.25
CA LYS A 131 6.44 7.90 -8.08
C LYS A 131 7.36 6.70 -8.23
N LEU A 132 7.05 5.61 -7.53
CA LEU A 132 7.84 4.39 -7.55
C LEU A 132 7.82 3.69 -8.91
N MET A 133 6.69 3.72 -9.63
CA MET A 133 6.61 3.15 -10.98
C MET A 133 7.53 3.87 -11.97
N VAL A 134 7.64 5.19 -11.86
CA VAL A 134 8.58 5.97 -12.66
C VAL A 134 10.01 5.66 -12.22
N GLU A 135 10.30 5.75 -10.93
CA GLU A 135 11.63 5.57 -10.36
C GLU A 135 12.23 4.19 -10.73
N TYR A 136 11.51 3.10 -10.46
CA TYR A 136 11.97 1.74 -10.73
C TYR A 136 11.94 1.41 -12.23
N GLY A 137 11.00 1.97 -12.97
CA GLY A 137 10.83 1.70 -14.39
C GLY A 137 11.85 2.42 -15.28
N THR A 138 12.34 3.59 -14.90
CA THR A 138 13.10 4.47 -15.81
C THR A 138 14.46 4.90 -15.31
N THR A 139 14.73 4.86 -13.99
CA THR A 139 15.99 5.38 -13.42
C THR A 139 16.96 4.25 -13.11
N LYS A 140 18.27 4.50 -13.29
CA LYS A 140 19.31 3.54 -12.92
C LYS A 140 19.30 3.22 -11.42
N ALA A 141 19.13 4.26 -10.58
CA ALA A 141 19.06 4.10 -9.14
C ALA A 141 17.90 3.18 -8.71
N GLY A 142 16.69 3.41 -9.25
CA GLY A 142 15.54 2.55 -8.98
C GLY A 142 15.74 1.10 -9.46
N GLN A 143 16.44 0.88 -10.58
CA GLN A 143 16.77 -0.47 -11.05
C GLN A 143 17.80 -1.17 -10.16
N GLU A 144 18.79 -0.44 -9.64
CA GLU A 144 19.75 -0.95 -8.66
C GLU A 144 19.07 -1.30 -7.33
N ASP A 145 18.14 -0.46 -6.87
CA ASP A 145 17.35 -0.74 -5.67
C ASP A 145 16.39 -1.93 -5.88
N ALA A 146 15.81 -2.07 -7.07
CA ALA A 146 15.04 -3.26 -7.43
C ALA A 146 15.89 -4.54 -7.31
N PHE A 147 17.16 -4.47 -7.71
CA PHE A 147 18.08 -5.59 -7.57
C PHE A 147 18.37 -5.93 -6.11
N LYS A 148 18.64 -4.92 -5.27
CA LYS A 148 18.84 -5.11 -3.82
C LYS A 148 17.62 -5.71 -3.15
N ASN A 149 16.43 -5.18 -3.44
CA ASN A 149 15.17 -5.65 -2.87
C ASN A 149 14.89 -7.11 -3.23
N VAL A 150 15.11 -7.48 -4.50
CA VAL A 150 14.98 -8.87 -4.94
C VAL A 150 15.98 -9.79 -4.24
N GLN A 151 17.22 -9.34 -4.09
CA GLN A 151 18.28 -10.14 -3.49
C GLN A 151 18.06 -10.39 -1.99
N ALA A 152 17.40 -9.46 -1.30
CA ALA A 152 17.11 -9.58 0.12
C ALA A 152 15.84 -10.39 0.43
N GLU A 153 14.78 -10.26 -0.39
CA GLU A 153 13.43 -10.69 -0.01
C GLU A 153 12.87 -11.85 -0.87
N ILE A 154 13.44 -12.08 -2.06
CA ILE A 154 12.82 -12.95 -3.08
C ILE A 154 13.65 -14.19 -3.41
N ASP A 155 14.83 -14.40 -2.82
CA ASP A 155 15.67 -15.60 -3.01
C ASP A 155 15.60 -16.12 -4.45
N ASN A 156 16.24 -15.38 -5.35
CA ASN A 156 16.32 -15.65 -6.78
C ASN A 156 14.98 -15.58 -7.56
N VAL A 157 14.72 -14.43 -8.18
CA VAL A 157 13.59 -14.20 -9.13
C VAL A 157 13.49 -15.22 -10.28
N ARG A 158 14.56 -15.98 -10.57
CA ARG A 158 14.50 -17.04 -11.59
C ARG A 158 13.53 -18.16 -11.22
N ASP A 159 13.35 -18.42 -9.92
CA ASP A 159 12.50 -19.49 -9.41
C ASP A 159 11.01 -19.09 -9.37
N ILE A 160 10.71 -17.83 -9.70
CA ILE A 160 9.34 -17.35 -9.84
C ILE A 160 8.70 -17.98 -11.08
N MET A 161 7.69 -18.79 -10.81
CA MET A 161 6.90 -19.46 -11.83
C MET A 161 6.19 -18.45 -12.75
N SER A 162 6.03 -18.84 -14.01
CA SER A 162 5.22 -18.09 -14.98
C SER A 162 4.12 -18.98 -15.53
N LYS A 163 2.91 -18.42 -15.62
CA LYS A 163 1.73 -19.11 -16.15
C LYS A 163 1.07 -18.26 -17.22
N ASN A 164 0.48 -18.88 -18.24
CA ASN A 164 -0.35 -18.13 -19.19
C ASN A 164 -1.67 -17.78 -18.50
N ILE A 165 -2.11 -16.52 -18.59
CA ILE A 165 -3.36 -16.09 -17.95
C ILE A 165 -4.60 -16.78 -18.53
N GLU A 166 -4.58 -17.14 -19.82
CA GLU A 166 -5.68 -17.81 -20.53
C GLU A 166 -5.92 -19.24 -20.02
N GLN A 167 -4.98 -19.81 -19.27
CA GLN A 167 -5.18 -21.11 -18.60
C GLN A 167 -5.88 -20.96 -17.25
N VAL A 168 -5.80 -19.77 -16.65
CA VAL A 168 -6.38 -19.47 -15.33
C VAL A 168 -7.76 -18.82 -15.45
N LEU A 169 -7.96 -18.08 -16.54
CA LEU A 169 -9.28 -17.60 -16.97
C LEU A 169 -9.92 -18.69 -17.83
N GLU A 170 -11.17 -19.07 -17.57
CA GLU A 170 -11.85 -20.07 -18.38
C GLU A 170 -11.98 -19.55 -19.83
N ARG A 171 -11.78 -20.43 -20.82
CA ARG A 171 -11.98 -20.13 -22.26
C ARG A 171 -13.45 -19.74 -22.50
N GLY A 172 -13.80 -18.48 -22.25
CA GLY A 172 -15.17 -17.98 -22.27
C GLY A 172 -15.37 -16.66 -21.52
N GLU A 173 -14.52 -16.37 -20.52
CA GLU A 173 -14.44 -15.05 -19.91
C GLU A 173 -13.76 -14.13 -20.94
N ARG A 174 -14.54 -13.52 -21.84
CA ARG A 174 -14.01 -12.66 -22.91
C ARG A 174 -13.12 -11.59 -22.28
N ILE A 175 -11.81 -11.71 -22.51
CA ILE A 175 -10.82 -10.62 -22.35
C ILE A 175 -10.98 -9.63 -23.53
N ASP A 176 -12.15 -9.58 -24.17
CA ASP A 176 -12.53 -8.48 -25.04
C ASP A 176 -12.80 -7.26 -24.16
N LEU A 177 -11.70 -6.60 -23.87
CA LEU A 177 -11.54 -5.24 -23.41
C LEU A 177 -12.71 -4.37 -23.88
N LEU A 178 -13.66 -4.10 -23.00
CA LEU A 178 -14.54 -2.92 -22.99
C LEU A 178 -15.50 -3.09 -21.79
N VAL A 179 -15.01 -2.81 -20.58
CA VAL A 179 -15.91 -2.47 -19.48
C VAL A 179 -15.47 -1.14 -18.92
N ASP A 180 -16.21 -0.14 -19.35
CA ASP A 180 -16.29 1.17 -18.74
C ASP A 180 -16.69 0.98 -17.27
N LYS A 181 -15.70 1.04 -16.36
CA LYS A 181 -16.00 1.35 -14.96
C LYS A 181 -16.04 2.87 -14.87
N THR A 182 -17.17 3.42 -15.31
CA THR A 182 -17.54 4.85 -15.40
C THR A 182 -17.38 5.61 -14.07
N ASP A 183 -17.13 4.95 -12.94
CA ASP A 183 -16.88 5.60 -11.65
C ASP A 183 -15.41 5.99 -11.38
N ARG A 184 -14.44 5.55 -12.19
CA ARG A 184 -13.01 5.58 -11.79
C ARG A 184 -12.27 6.90 -11.92
N LEU A 185 -12.86 7.94 -12.51
CA LEU A 185 -12.14 9.17 -12.86
C LEU A 185 -12.78 10.49 -12.40
N GLY A 186 -13.96 10.48 -11.77
CA GLY A 186 -14.66 11.72 -11.39
C GLY A 186 -14.12 12.44 -10.15
N GLY A 187 -13.47 11.74 -9.22
CA GLY A 187 -13.16 12.29 -7.88
C GLY A 187 -11.70 12.70 -7.61
N SER A 188 -10.73 12.20 -8.38
CA SER A 188 -9.30 12.27 -8.01
C SER A 188 -8.64 13.65 -8.12
N ALA A 189 -9.32 14.65 -8.69
CA ALA A 189 -8.80 16.02 -8.74
C ALA A 189 -9.35 16.95 -7.64
N HIS A 190 -10.58 16.71 -7.14
CA HIS A 190 -11.24 17.62 -6.18
C HIS A 190 -11.22 17.09 -4.73
N ASP A 191 -11.33 15.76 -4.51
CA ASP A 191 -11.36 15.20 -3.15
C ASP A 191 -9.96 15.04 -2.51
N PHE A 192 -8.90 15.12 -3.30
CA PHE A 192 -7.51 15.04 -2.80
C PHE A 192 -7.11 16.26 -1.95
N ARG A 193 -7.79 17.41 -2.11
CA ARG A 193 -7.51 18.62 -1.33
C ARG A 193 -8.21 18.63 0.04
N VAL A 194 -9.30 17.89 0.22
CA VAL A 194 -10.16 18.02 1.40
C VAL A 194 -9.94 16.90 2.44
N ARG A 195 -9.42 15.72 2.06
CA ARG A 195 -9.24 14.60 3.01
C ARG A 195 -7.80 14.19 3.35
N SER A 196 -6.77 14.81 2.77
CA SER A 196 -5.36 14.62 3.16
C SER A 196 -5.04 15.15 4.58
N ARG A 197 -5.92 15.97 5.18
CA ARG A 197 -5.81 16.45 6.57
C ARG A 197 -6.56 15.58 7.60
N GLY A 198 -7.31 14.55 7.16
CA GLY A 198 -8.20 13.76 8.04
C GLY A 198 -7.53 12.56 8.71
N LEU A 199 -6.67 11.82 7.99
CA LEU A 199 -6.09 10.57 8.50
C LEU A 199 -4.82 10.80 9.35
N ARG A 200 -4.02 11.81 9.04
CA ARG A 200 -2.90 12.24 9.91
C ARG A 200 -3.38 12.74 11.27
N ARG A 201 -4.59 13.31 11.36
CA ARG A 201 -5.17 13.80 12.61
C ARG A 201 -5.61 12.69 13.56
N ARG A 202 -6.16 11.57 13.07
CA ARG A 202 -6.59 10.47 13.94
C ARG A 202 -5.41 9.76 14.61
N MET A 203 -4.27 9.66 13.93
CA MET A 203 -3.03 9.10 14.51
C MET A 203 -2.31 10.11 15.43
N TRP A 204 -2.23 11.39 15.05
CA TRP A 204 -1.67 12.44 15.92
C TRP A 204 -2.45 12.55 17.23
N TRP A 205 -3.78 12.44 17.20
CA TRP A 205 -4.60 12.50 18.42
C TRP A 205 -4.40 11.30 19.35
N LYS A 206 -4.08 10.11 18.85
CA LYS A 206 -3.74 8.97 19.72
C LYS A 206 -2.40 9.19 20.42
N ASN A 207 -1.39 9.69 19.69
CA ASN A 207 -0.09 10.01 20.28
C ASN A 207 -0.16 11.22 21.23
N VAL A 208 -0.97 12.24 20.93
CA VAL A 208 -1.19 13.41 21.82
C VAL A 208 -1.96 13.00 23.07
N LYS A 209 -2.99 12.16 22.98
CA LYS A 209 -3.70 11.64 24.16
C LYS A 209 -2.77 10.85 25.08
N LEU A 210 -1.86 10.03 24.51
CA LEU A 210 -0.87 9.28 25.27
C LEU A 210 0.18 10.20 25.93
N MET A 211 0.68 11.20 25.19
CA MET A 211 1.63 12.20 25.74
C MET A 211 1.01 13.05 26.86
N ALA A 212 -0.24 13.51 26.69
CA ALA A 212 -0.95 14.27 27.71
C ALA A 212 -1.20 13.44 28.98
N LEU A 213 -1.54 12.15 28.84
CA LEU A 213 -1.70 11.24 29.97
C LEU A 213 -0.37 11.04 30.71
N LEU A 214 0.74 10.88 29.98
CA LEU A 214 2.07 10.72 30.56
C LEU A 214 2.50 11.98 31.35
N VAL A 215 2.28 13.17 30.79
CA VAL A 215 2.56 14.44 31.48
C VAL A 215 1.70 14.58 32.75
N LEU A 216 0.41 14.23 32.70
CA LEU A 216 -0.48 14.28 33.86
C LEU A 216 0.02 13.36 34.99
N VAL A 217 0.46 12.14 34.65
CA VAL A 217 1.02 11.20 35.63
C VAL A 217 2.30 11.77 36.25
N ILE A 218 3.19 12.37 35.46
CA ILE A 218 4.42 13.00 35.99
C ILE A 218 4.07 14.15 36.95
N VAL A 219 3.16 15.04 36.56
CA VAL A 219 2.73 16.17 37.42
C VAL A 219 2.11 15.67 38.72
N PHE A 220 1.29 14.62 38.67
CA PHE A 220 0.69 14.01 39.85
C PHE A 220 1.75 13.41 40.78
N LEU A 221 2.74 12.71 40.24
CA LEU A 221 3.86 12.16 41.02
C LEU A 221 4.71 13.26 41.67
N VAL A 222 5.01 14.33 40.94
CA VAL A 222 5.72 15.50 41.48
C VAL A 222 4.91 16.16 42.59
N TYR A 223 3.61 16.32 42.41
CA TYR A 223 2.72 16.87 43.44
C TYR A 223 2.72 16.03 44.72
N LEU A 224 2.63 14.70 44.60
CA LEU A 224 2.74 13.81 45.75
C LEU A 224 4.11 13.91 46.42
N LEU A 225 5.20 13.90 45.66
CA LEU A 225 6.56 13.96 46.21
C LEU A 225 6.80 15.28 46.97
N VAL A 226 6.35 16.41 46.39
CA VAL A 226 6.40 17.72 47.04
C VAL A 226 5.48 17.76 48.27
N GLY A 227 4.28 17.18 48.20
CA GLY A 227 3.34 17.11 49.33
C GLY A 227 3.83 16.23 50.49
N PHE A 228 4.63 15.20 50.21
CA PHE A 228 5.28 14.36 51.22
C PHE A 228 6.55 14.99 51.81
N GLY A 229 7.31 15.79 51.03
CA GLY A 229 8.53 16.46 51.48
C GLY A 229 8.31 17.84 52.12
N CYS A 230 7.30 18.57 51.65
CA CYS A 230 6.85 19.86 52.15
C CYS A 230 5.35 19.72 52.41
N GLY A 231 4.93 19.56 53.67
CA GLY A 231 3.53 19.33 54.04
C GLY A 231 2.56 20.19 53.22
N LEU A 232 1.57 19.52 52.60
CA LEU A 232 0.55 20.09 51.71
C LEU A 232 0.14 21.53 52.10
N PRO A 233 0.26 22.53 51.20
CA PRO A 233 -0.09 23.93 51.49
C PRO A 233 -1.60 24.20 51.64
N GLY A 234 -2.42 23.16 51.76
CA GLY A 234 -3.88 23.23 51.86
C GLY A 234 -4.48 22.80 53.20
N TRP A 235 -3.66 22.42 54.20
CA TRP A 235 -4.16 21.96 55.50
C TRP A 235 -3.55 22.72 56.69
N SER A 236 -3.65 24.05 56.68
CA SER A 236 -3.40 24.85 57.91
C SER A 236 -4.54 25.78 58.29
N SER A 237 -5.62 25.88 57.50
CA SER A 237 -6.81 26.65 57.84
C SER A 237 -8.00 25.77 58.19
N SER A 238 -7.83 24.90 59.19
CA SER A 238 -8.94 24.33 59.99
C SER A 238 -8.38 23.65 61.23
N ILE A 239 -8.01 24.44 62.23
CA ILE A 239 -8.25 24.18 63.66
C ILE A 239 -8.45 25.56 64.27
N SER A 240 -9.71 25.94 64.40
CA SER A 240 -10.16 26.98 65.31
C SER A 240 -10.32 26.35 66.69
N HIS A 241 -9.60 26.87 67.69
CA HIS A 241 -10.16 27.15 69.01
C HIS A 241 -9.25 28.09 69.78
#